data_AF-A0A9D0XYV5-F1
#
_entry.id   AF-A0A9D0XYV5-F1
#
_cell.length_a   1.000
_cell.length_b   1.000
_cell.length_c   1.000
_cell.angle_alpha   90.00
_cell.angle_beta   90.00
_cell.angle_gamma   90.00
#
_symmetry.space_group_name_H-M   'P 1'
#
loop_
_entity.id
_entity.type
_entity.pdbx_description
1 polymer ?
#
loop_
_entity_poly.entity_id
_entity_poly.type
_entity_poly.pdbx_seq_one_letter_code
_entity_poly.pdbx_strand_id
1 'polypeptide(L)'
;MKINSNFLNLEDSYLFSLIAKKVNEYKQNNPDKEIIRLGIGDVTLPLVPAVTDAMKKATAEMEKTDTFKGYGEEQGYGFLRRAVCGYYEKKGVSLDENEVFISDGAKSDLGNILDIFDTDNTVLIPDPVYPVYVDTNIMAGRKITFLIGNEGNDFLPLPDEKTEGDIVYICSPNNPTGAVYTKEQLKLWVDWAIEKDAVILFDSAYEAFIRDENLPTSIYQVPGAKKCAIEFCSLSKTAGFTGTRCGYTVVPNELVRENTSLNKLWLRRQSTKFNGVPYIVQRGAEAVFTEPGLSQIRESISYYLNNAKIITETMKELGIWFTGGTNSPYIWLKCPEKMSSWEFFDLLLNKYNIVGTPGVGFGKQGEGFFRLTAFGNTDNVKKAMDRMRQTSLVMPS
;
A
#
# COMPACT_ATOMS: atom_id res chain seq x y z
N MET A 1 23.52 -29.44 6.57
CA MET A 1 22.73 -28.37 5.93
C MET A 1 22.06 -27.57 7.04
N LYS A 2 22.14 -26.23 7.04
CA LYS A 2 21.46 -25.35 8.01
C LYS A 2 20.40 -24.54 7.26
N ILE A 3 19.21 -24.39 7.83
CA ILE A 3 18.15 -23.52 7.29
C ILE A 3 18.38 -22.06 7.71
N ASN A 4 17.71 -21.10 7.06
CA ASN A 4 17.63 -19.73 7.58
C ASN A 4 16.69 -19.72 8.79
N SER A 5 17.26 -19.69 10.00
CA SER A 5 16.50 -19.70 11.26
C SER A 5 15.67 -18.45 11.49
N ASN A 6 15.92 -17.36 10.76
CA ASN A 6 15.15 -16.12 10.90
C ASN A 6 13.66 -16.30 10.54
N PHE A 7 13.34 -17.25 9.66
CA PHE A 7 11.96 -17.62 9.34
C PHE A 7 11.19 -18.16 10.55
N LEU A 8 11.88 -18.68 11.56
CA LEU A 8 11.26 -19.18 12.79
C LEU A 8 10.90 -18.05 13.77
N ASN A 9 11.38 -16.82 13.53
CA ASN A 9 11.07 -15.64 14.34
C ASN A 9 9.83 -14.89 13.86
N LEU A 10 9.26 -15.30 12.72
CA LEU A 10 7.96 -14.78 12.31
C LEU A 10 6.93 -15.29 13.30
N GLU A 11 6.16 -14.37 13.88
CA GLU A 11 4.89 -14.78 14.48
C GLU A 11 4.10 -15.50 13.38
N ASP A 12 3.46 -16.64 13.69
CA ASP A 12 2.67 -17.37 12.70
C ASP A 12 1.79 -16.34 11.97
N SER A 13 2.03 -16.13 10.67
CA SER A 13 1.47 -15.02 9.92
C SER A 13 -0.02 -15.27 9.72
N TYR A 14 -0.79 -14.96 10.76
CA TYR A 14 -2.11 -15.54 10.97
C TYR A 14 -3.22 -14.55 10.66
N LEU A 15 -2.97 -13.25 10.44
CA LEU A 15 -4.08 -12.29 10.27
C LEU A 15 -5.04 -12.68 9.13
N PHE A 16 -4.58 -12.65 7.88
CA PHE A 16 -5.46 -12.95 6.74
C PHE A 16 -5.85 -14.42 6.67
N SER A 17 -4.95 -15.32 7.08
CA SER A 17 -5.20 -16.77 7.13
C SER A 17 -6.26 -17.14 8.19
N LEU A 18 -6.22 -16.52 9.37
CA LEU A 18 -7.21 -16.70 10.44
C LEU A 18 -8.54 -16.06 10.09
N ILE A 19 -8.54 -14.86 9.51
CA ILE A 19 -9.76 -14.26 8.98
C ILE A 19 -10.40 -15.23 7.99
N ALA A 20 -9.63 -15.76 7.03
CA ALA A 20 -10.13 -16.74 6.06
C ALA A 20 -10.67 -18.01 6.73
N LYS A 21 -9.95 -18.56 7.72
CA LYS A 21 -10.39 -19.72 8.51
C LYS A 21 -11.71 -19.46 9.23
N LYS A 22 -11.80 -18.40 10.05
CA LYS A 22 -13.02 -18.02 10.79
C LYS A 22 -14.21 -17.75 9.85
N VAL A 23 -13.97 -17.07 8.73
CA VAL A 23 -15.02 -16.81 7.73
C VAL A 23 -15.50 -18.11 7.06
N ASN A 24 -14.59 -19.04 6.75
CA ASN A 24 -14.95 -20.34 6.17
C ASN A 24 -15.74 -21.21 7.16
N GLU A 25 -15.31 -21.28 8.42
CA GLU A 25 -16.03 -21.96 9.49
C GLU A 25 -17.43 -21.37 9.70
N TYR A 26 -17.53 -20.03 9.74
CA TYR A 26 -18.82 -19.34 9.84
C TYR A 26 -19.74 -19.67 8.66
N LYS A 27 -19.21 -19.63 7.42
CA LYS A 27 -19.96 -19.94 6.20
C LYS A 27 -20.45 -21.38 6.17
N GLN A 28 -19.64 -22.34 6.64
CA GLN A 28 -20.03 -23.75 6.72
C GLN A 28 -21.20 -23.96 7.69
N ASN A 29 -21.18 -23.28 8.83
CA ASN A 29 -22.25 -23.35 9.83
C ASN A 29 -23.48 -22.50 9.49
N ASN A 30 -23.38 -21.58 8.53
CA ASN A 30 -24.42 -20.62 8.15
C ASN A 30 -24.52 -20.47 6.62
N PRO A 31 -24.86 -21.55 5.87
CA PRO A 31 -24.82 -21.54 4.40
C PRO A 31 -25.77 -20.51 3.77
N ASP A 32 -26.86 -20.16 4.46
CA ASP A 32 -27.89 -19.23 3.98
C ASP A 32 -27.59 -17.75 4.31
N LYS A 33 -26.53 -17.47 5.07
CA LYS A 33 -26.18 -16.10 5.47
C LYS A 33 -25.31 -15.41 4.42
N GLU A 34 -25.74 -14.22 4.00
CA GLU A 34 -24.98 -13.36 3.08
C GLU A 34 -23.86 -12.63 3.84
N ILE A 35 -22.62 -13.13 3.69
CA ILE A 35 -21.41 -12.53 4.25
C ILE A 35 -20.91 -11.39 3.35
N ILE A 36 -20.85 -10.17 3.89
CA ILE A 36 -20.30 -9.00 3.21
C ILE A 36 -18.84 -8.81 3.62
N ARG A 37 -17.94 -8.78 2.62
CA ARG A 37 -16.50 -8.67 2.82
C ARG A 37 -16.03 -7.24 2.60
N LEU A 38 -15.65 -6.57 3.68
CA LEU A 38 -14.98 -5.27 3.74
C LEU A 38 -13.62 -5.40 4.46
N GLY A 39 -13.00 -6.58 4.38
CA GLY A 39 -11.75 -6.93 5.06
C GLY A 39 -10.54 -6.75 4.17
N ILE A 40 -10.25 -7.73 3.31
CA ILE A 40 -9.12 -7.68 2.37
C ILE A 40 -9.31 -6.48 1.46
N GLY A 41 -8.27 -5.64 1.36
CA GLY A 41 -8.30 -4.45 0.52
C GLY A 41 -8.13 -4.76 -0.97
N ASP A 42 -8.77 -5.80 -1.52
CA ASP A 42 -8.70 -6.14 -2.95
C ASP A 42 -9.76 -5.38 -3.74
N VAL A 43 -9.42 -4.90 -4.94
CA VAL A 43 -10.34 -4.11 -5.76
C VAL A 43 -11.45 -5.00 -6.33
N THR A 44 -12.61 -4.42 -6.64
CA THR A 44 -13.78 -5.17 -7.14
C THR A 44 -14.22 -4.79 -8.55
N LEU A 45 -13.73 -3.66 -9.08
CA LEU A 45 -13.99 -3.20 -10.44
C LEU A 45 -12.99 -3.81 -11.43
N PRO A 46 -13.42 -4.10 -12.68
CA PRO A 46 -12.53 -4.61 -13.71
C PRO A 46 -11.50 -3.57 -14.16
N LEU A 47 -10.47 -4.02 -14.90
CA LEU A 47 -9.55 -3.12 -15.59
C LEU A 47 -10.32 -2.23 -16.57
N VAL A 48 -9.93 -0.96 -16.66
CA VAL A 48 -10.59 0.02 -17.53
C VAL A 48 -10.37 -0.29 -19.03
N PRO A 49 -11.28 0.13 -19.92
CA PRO A 49 -11.18 -0.15 -21.35
C PRO A 49 -9.82 0.21 -21.96
N ALA A 50 -9.29 1.40 -21.68
CA ALA A 50 -8.00 1.86 -22.22
C ALA A 50 -6.86 0.86 -21.93
N VAL A 51 -6.84 0.29 -20.73
CA VAL A 51 -5.86 -0.73 -20.32
C VAL A 51 -6.09 -2.02 -21.08
N THR A 52 -7.32 -2.56 -21.07
CA THR A 52 -7.60 -3.86 -21.69
C THR A 52 -7.41 -3.83 -23.21
N ASP A 53 -7.70 -2.71 -23.88
CA ASP A 53 -7.49 -2.57 -25.31
C ASP A 53 -6.01 -2.49 -25.67
N ALA A 54 -5.19 -1.80 -24.86
CA ALA A 54 -3.75 -1.81 -25.02
C ALA A 54 -3.15 -3.21 -24.81
N MET A 55 -3.65 -3.96 -23.83
CA MET A 55 -3.24 -5.35 -23.61
C MET A 55 -3.62 -6.27 -24.78
N LYS A 56 -4.86 -6.18 -25.30
CA LYS A 56 -5.29 -6.95 -26.48
C LYS A 56 -4.40 -6.67 -27.70
N LYS A 57 -4.10 -5.39 -27.95
CA LYS A 57 -3.20 -4.99 -29.03
C LYS A 57 -1.81 -5.59 -28.84
N ALA A 58 -1.26 -5.53 -27.62
CA ALA A 58 0.04 -6.12 -27.31
C ALA A 58 0.04 -7.64 -27.49
N THR A 59 -1.05 -8.33 -27.14
CA THR A 59 -1.20 -9.77 -27.42
C THR A 59 -1.14 -10.05 -28.92
N ALA A 60 -1.85 -9.29 -29.75
CA ALA A 60 -1.82 -9.45 -31.21
C ALA A 60 -0.41 -9.19 -31.81
N GLU A 61 0.37 -8.29 -31.19
CA GLU A 61 1.78 -8.07 -31.57
C GLU A 61 2.66 -9.29 -31.27
N MET A 62 2.32 -10.10 -30.25
CA MET A 62 3.07 -11.29 -29.87
C MET A 62 2.83 -12.50 -30.80
N GLU A 63 1.81 -12.44 -31.67
CA GLU A 63 1.45 -13.54 -32.57
C GLU A 63 2.32 -13.61 -33.84
N LYS A 64 3.01 -12.52 -34.19
CA LYS A 64 3.78 -12.41 -35.44
C LYS A 64 5.27 -12.31 -35.15
N THR A 65 6.08 -13.07 -35.89
CA THR A 65 7.54 -13.09 -35.76
C THR A 65 8.17 -11.70 -35.80
N ASP A 66 7.72 -10.83 -36.71
CA ASP A 66 8.31 -9.50 -36.90
C ASP A 66 7.96 -8.49 -35.78
N THR A 67 6.91 -8.76 -35.00
CA THR A 67 6.46 -7.87 -33.90
C THR A 67 6.63 -8.48 -32.51
N PHE A 68 6.97 -9.76 -32.42
CA PHE A 68 7.18 -10.49 -31.18
C PHE A 68 8.21 -9.79 -30.28
N LYS A 69 7.94 -9.79 -28.96
CA LYS A 69 8.80 -9.21 -27.93
C LYS A 69 9.27 -10.28 -26.95
N GLY A 70 10.57 -10.58 -26.98
CA GLY A 70 11.23 -11.45 -26.01
C GLY A 70 11.52 -10.72 -24.68
N TYR A 71 12.66 -11.04 -24.07
CA TYR A 71 13.16 -10.30 -22.91
C TYR A 71 13.35 -8.82 -23.27
N GLY A 72 12.84 -7.95 -22.40
CA GLY A 72 12.99 -6.51 -22.52
C GLY A 72 14.20 -5.97 -21.76
N GLU A 73 14.26 -4.65 -21.62
CA GLU A 73 15.21 -3.98 -20.75
C GLU A 73 15.00 -4.40 -19.28
N GLU A 74 16.08 -4.59 -18.52
CA GLU A 74 16.05 -5.11 -17.14
C GLU A 74 15.29 -4.20 -16.17
N GLN A 75 15.25 -2.89 -16.45
CA GLN A 75 14.49 -1.89 -15.69
C GLN A 75 13.02 -1.80 -16.13
N GLY A 76 12.61 -2.54 -17.17
CA GLY A 76 11.35 -2.36 -17.88
C GLY A 76 11.49 -1.50 -19.13
N TYR A 77 10.53 -1.65 -20.05
CA TYR A 77 10.58 -1.01 -21.35
C TYR A 77 10.54 0.52 -21.23
N GLY A 78 11.37 1.21 -22.02
CA GLY A 78 11.47 2.67 -21.96
C GLY A 78 10.16 3.43 -22.19
N PHE A 79 9.19 2.88 -22.94
CA PHE A 79 7.88 3.53 -23.12
C PHE A 79 7.13 3.70 -21.79
N LEU A 80 7.20 2.70 -20.91
CA LEU A 80 6.52 2.75 -19.62
C LEU A 80 7.29 3.62 -18.64
N ARG A 81 8.62 3.53 -18.62
CA ARG A 81 9.47 4.40 -17.80
C ARG A 81 9.23 5.88 -18.12
N ARG A 82 9.16 6.25 -19.41
CA ARG A 82 8.78 7.61 -19.83
C ARG A 82 7.38 8.02 -19.41
N ALA A 83 6.40 7.12 -19.51
CA ALA A 83 5.04 7.40 -19.09
C ALA A 83 4.96 7.71 -17.58
N VAL A 84 5.75 6.99 -16.77
CA VAL A 84 5.93 7.28 -15.34
C VAL A 84 6.60 8.64 -15.14
N CYS A 85 7.71 8.95 -15.82
CA CYS A 85 8.34 10.28 -15.73
C CYS A 85 7.34 11.42 -16.02
N GLY A 86 6.58 11.32 -17.12
CA GLY A 86 5.56 12.31 -17.47
C GLY A 86 4.42 12.41 -16.45
N TYR A 87 4.11 11.32 -15.74
CA TYR A 87 3.16 11.33 -14.63
C TYR A 87 3.69 12.09 -13.41
N TYR A 88 4.98 11.98 -13.09
CA TYR A 88 5.63 12.76 -12.03
C TYR A 88 5.80 14.23 -12.41
N GLU A 89 6.06 14.54 -13.68
CA GLU A 89 6.16 15.93 -14.17
C GLU A 89 4.87 16.71 -13.92
N LYS A 90 3.70 16.08 -14.12
CA LYS A 90 2.38 16.66 -13.82
C LYS A 90 2.22 17.03 -12.33
N LYS A 91 3.03 16.46 -11.44
CA LYS A 91 3.06 16.72 -9.99
C LYS A 91 4.19 17.68 -9.58
N GLY A 92 4.90 18.25 -10.56
CA GLY A 92 6.05 19.14 -10.33
C GLY A 92 7.35 18.40 -9.97
N VAL A 93 7.44 17.10 -10.24
CA VAL A 93 8.63 16.28 -9.97
C VAL A 93 9.27 15.87 -11.29
N SER A 94 10.53 16.24 -11.50
CA SER A 94 11.32 15.76 -12.66
C SER A 94 12.08 14.50 -12.28
N LEU A 95 11.99 13.45 -13.11
CA LEU A 95 12.71 12.18 -12.94
C LEU A 95 13.43 11.80 -14.24
N ASP A 96 14.64 11.25 -14.12
CA ASP A 96 15.31 10.64 -15.26
C ASP A 96 14.74 9.23 -15.52
N GLU A 97 14.70 8.79 -16.78
CA GLU A 97 14.12 7.47 -17.08
C GLU A 97 14.86 6.30 -16.40
N ASN A 98 16.16 6.48 -16.08
CA ASN A 98 16.98 5.47 -15.40
C ASN A 98 16.76 5.45 -13.88
N GLU A 99 16.01 6.41 -13.32
CA GLU A 99 15.57 6.40 -11.92
C GLU A 99 14.35 5.48 -11.73
N VAL A 100 13.65 5.11 -12.80
CA VAL A 100 12.41 4.32 -12.76
C VAL A 100 12.67 2.84 -13.08
N PHE A 101 12.25 1.96 -12.17
CA PHE A 101 12.35 0.51 -12.29
C PHE A 101 10.95 -0.11 -12.27
N ILE A 102 10.55 -0.75 -13.36
CA ILE A 102 9.26 -1.45 -13.45
C ILE A 102 9.36 -2.81 -12.77
N SER A 103 8.36 -3.13 -11.95
CA SER A 103 8.31 -4.37 -11.18
C SER A 103 6.93 -5.03 -11.22
N ASP A 104 6.85 -6.26 -10.74
CA ASP A 104 5.59 -6.98 -10.58
C ASP A 104 4.72 -6.43 -9.42
N GLY A 105 5.23 -5.44 -8.67
CA GLY A 105 4.47 -4.60 -7.74
C GLY A 105 5.19 -4.34 -6.41
N ALA A 106 4.71 -3.32 -5.69
CA ALA A 106 5.35 -2.81 -4.47
C ALA A 106 5.67 -3.88 -3.40
N LYS A 107 4.83 -4.90 -3.20
CA LYS A 107 5.11 -5.98 -2.23
C LYS A 107 6.44 -6.69 -2.51
N SER A 108 6.70 -7.01 -3.79
CA SER A 108 7.96 -7.65 -4.18
C SER A 108 9.11 -6.69 -3.95
N ASP A 109 9.01 -5.45 -4.43
CA ASP A 109 10.07 -4.45 -4.31
C ASP A 109 10.42 -4.13 -2.85
N LEU A 110 9.43 -3.90 -1.99
CA LEU A 110 9.64 -3.60 -0.56
C LEU A 110 10.30 -4.75 0.21
N GLY A 111 10.02 -6.00 -0.17
CA GLY A 111 10.72 -7.15 0.40
C GLY A 111 12.13 -7.32 -0.15
N ASN A 112 12.29 -7.00 -1.43
CA ASN A 112 13.52 -7.24 -2.18
C ASN A 112 14.56 -6.11 -2.04
N ILE A 113 14.15 -4.89 -1.73
CA ILE A 113 15.04 -3.75 -1.56
C ILE A 113 16.04 -3.98 -0.42
N LEU A 114 15.71 -4.86 0.52
CA LEU A 114 16.61 -5.27 1.59
C LEU A 114 17.89 -5.97 1.08
N ASP A 115 17.90 -6.48 -0.16
CA ASP A 115 19.07 -7.12 -0.77
C ASP A 115 20.24 -6.14 -1.00
N ILE A 116 19.98 -4.83 -1.06
CA ILE A 116 21.02 -3.82 -1.37
C ILE A 116 21.55 -3.08 -0.13
N PHE A 117 21.06 -3.43 1.06
CA PHE A 117 21.49 -2.86 2.33
C PHE A 117 22.16 -3.92 3.20
N ASP A 118 23.15 -3.55 4.01
CA ASP A 118 23.73 -4.48 4.99
C ASP A 118 22.72 -4.84 6.10
N THR A 119 22.82 -6.05 6.66
CA THR A 119 21.98 -6.54 7.75
C THR A 119 22.22 -5.86 9.10
N ASP A 120 23.36 -5.19 9.27
CA ASP A 120 23.70 -4.46 10.50
C ASP A 120 22.88 -3.19 10.71
N ASN A 121 22.24 -2.68 9.64
CA ASN A 121 21.33 -1.53 9.68
C ASN A 121 20.10 -1.78 10.56
N THR A 122 19.73 -0.79 11.35
CA THR A 122 18.50 -0.73 12.15
C THR A 122 17.39 -0.09 11.35
N VAL A 123 16.24 -0.77 11.33
CA VAL A 123 15.09 -0.39 10.52
C VAL A 123 13.97 0.16 11.41
N LEU A 124 13.47 1.35 11.06
CA LEU A 124 12.34 2.01 11.69
C LEU A 124 11.06 1.69 10.93
N ILE A 125 10.06 1.14 11.64
CA ILE A 125 8.78 0.74 11.06
C ILE A 125 7.63 1.30 11.91
N PRO A 126 6.67 2.04 11.32
CA PRO A 126 5.47 2.47 12.05
C PRO A 126 4.64 1.29 12.58
N ASP A 127 4.06 1.44 13.77
CA ASP A 127 3.07 0.53 14.33
C ASP A 127 1.80 1.35 14.63
N PRO A 128 0.65 1.08 13.98
CA PRO A 128 0.38 -0.03 13.04
C PRO A 128 0.78 0.31 11.60
N VAL A 129 1.13 -0.72 10.82
CA VAL A 129 1.41 -0.58 9.39
C VAL A 129 1.23 -1.90 8.64
N TYR A 130 1.36 -1.86 7.31
CA TYR A 130 1.32 -3.03 6.45
C TYR A 130 2.38 -4.07 6.87
N PRO A 131 1.98 -5.31 7.22
CA PRO A 131 2.86 -6.27 7.90
C PRO A 131 4.03 -6.77 7.06
N VAL A 132 3.99 -6.61 5.73
CA VAL A 132 5.09 -7.01 4.83
C VAL A 132 6.41 -6.36 5.24
N TYR A 133 6.39 -5.12 5.72
CA TYR A 133 7.62 -4.42 6.11
C TYR A 133 8.30 -5.13 7.28
N VAL A 134 7.51 -5.58 8.27
CA VAL A 134 8.01 -6.30 9.44
C VAL A 134 8.49 -7.69 9.03
N ASP A 135 7.64 -8.45 8.33
CA ASP A 135 7.92 -9.84 7.97
C ASP A 135 9.19 -9.98 7.13
N THR A 136 9.40 -9.11 6.14
CA THR A 136 10.57 -9.18 5.26
C THR A 136 11.85 -8.81 5.99
N ASN A 137 11.79 -7.86 6.93
CA ASN A 137 12.93 -7.50 7.79
C ASN A 137 13.27 -8.60 8.80
N ILE A 138 12.27 -9.28 9.38
CA ILE A 138 12.47 -10.46 10.23
C ILE A 138 13.12 -11.58 9.41
N MET A 139 12.58 -11.92 8.23
CA MET A 139 13.16 -12.96 7.35
C MET A 139 14.62 -12.66 6.97
N ALA A 140 14.95 -11.37 6.81
CA ALA A 140 16.31 -10.89 6.52
C ALA A 140 17.23 -10.83 7.75
N GLY A 141 16.72 -11.06 8.96
CA GLY A 141 17.53 -11.05 10.20
C GLY A 141 17.91 -9.67 10.71
N ARG A 142 17.10 -8.65 10.41
CA ARG A 142 17.40 -7.24 10.73
C ARG A 142 16.90 -6.83 12.11
N LYS A 143 17.52 -5.79 12.67
CA LYS A 143 17.04 -5.11 13.88
C LYS A 143 15.89 -4.17 13.51
N ILE A 144 14.77 -4.28 14.20
CA ILE A 144 13.58 -3.44 13.98
C ILE A 144 13.33 -2.59 15.22
N THR A 145 13.09 -1.30 15.02
CA THR A 145 12.57 -0.37 16.02
C THR A 145 11.22 0.17 15.56
N PHE A 146 10.21 0.04 16.42
CA PHE A 146 8.86 0.44 16.08
C PHE A 146 8.62 1.92 16.40
N LEU A 147 8.05 2.64 15.43
CA LEU A 147 7.59 4.02 15.59
C LEU A 147 6.12 4.02 16.00
N ILE A 148 5.83 4.54 17.19
CA ILE A 148 4.51 4.38 17.81
C ILE A 148 3.48 5.35 17.21
N GLY A 149 2.56 4.82 16.42
CA GLY A 149 1.34 5.50 15.99
C GLY A 149 0.21 5.32 17.02
N ASN A 150 -0.56 6.37 17.27
CA ASN A 150 -1.73 6.33 18.14
C ASN A 150 -2.76 7.40 17.73
N GLU A 151 -3.91 7.42 18.41
CA GLU A 151 -4.99 8.38 18.15
C GLU A 151 -4.52 9.85 18.22
N GLY A 152 -3.59 10.17 19.13
CA GLY A 152 -3.12 11.55 19.35
C GLY A 152 -2.15 12.08 18.29
N ASN A 153 -1.58 11.21 17.45
CA ASN A 153 -0.76 11.61 16.30
C ASN A 153 -1.35 11.13 14.96
N ASP A 154 -2.63 10.79 14.93
CA ASP A 154 -3.32 10.21 13.77
C ASP A 154 -2.64 8.97 13.17
N PHE A 155 -1.87 8.26 14.01
CA PHE A 155 -1.00 7.15 13.61
C PHE A 155 0.09 7.52 12.60
N LEU A 156 0.52 8.78 12.60
CA LEU A 156 1.59 9.33 11.77
C LEU A 156 2.76 9.74 12.68
N PRO A 157 3.56 8.79 13.20
CA PRO A 157 4.72 9.14 14.04
C PRO A 157 5.71 10.02 13.27
N LEU A 158 6.30 10.98 13.99
CA LEU A 158 7.32 11.91 13.49
C LEU A 158 8.66 11.61 14.15
N PRO A 159 9.79 11.94 13.51
CA PRO A 159 11.08 11.80 14.15
C PRO A 159 11.23 12.82 15.28
N ASP A 160 11.95 12.43 16.32
CA ASP A 160 12.36 13.29 17.44
C ASP A 160 13.86 13.15 17.70
N GLU A 161 14.38 13.87 18.69
CA GLU A 161 15.81 13.85 19.06
C GLU A 161 16.32 12.46 19.49
N LYS A 162 15.43 11.52 19.82
CA LYS A 162 15.78 10.16 20.26
C LYS A 162 15.63 9.14 19.12
N THR A 163 15.18 9.57 17.96
CA THR A 163 14.94 8.70 16.81
C THR A 163 16.28 8.33 16.16
N GLU A 164 16.71 7.09 16.39
CA GLU A 164 17.94 6.50 15.85
C GLU A 164 17.61 5.32 14.92
N GLY A 165 18.22 5.28 13.74
CA GLY A 165 18.06 4.21 12.77
C GLY A 165 18.61 4.60 11.40
N ASP A 166 18.77 3.61 10.53
CA ASP A 166 19.46 3.76 9.24
C ASP A 166 18.48 3.71 8.06
N ILE A 167 17.33 3.07 8.24
CA ILE A 167 16.28 2.92 7.23
C ILE A 167 14.93 3.19 7.90
N VAL A 168 14.06 3.99 7.29
CA VAL A 168 12.69 4.23 7.76
C VAL A 168 11.66 3.90 6.70
N TYR A 169 10.67 3.10 7.07
CA TYR A 169 9.49 2.86 6.23
C TYR A 169 8.44 3.94 6.49
N ILE A 170 7.93 4.55 5.42
CA ILE A 170 6.80 5.49 5.48
C ILE A 170 5.77 5.05 4.45
N CYS A 171 4.52 4.83 4.88
CA CYS A 171 3.40 4.52 3.99
C CYS A 171 2.42 5.68 4.02
N SER A 172 2.20 6.35 2.88
CA SER A 172 1.33 7.52 2.78
C SER A 172 0.62 7.56 1.42
N PRO A 173 -0.72 7.45 1.37
CA PRO A 173 -1.64 7.16 2.48
C PRO A 173 -1.35 5.82 3.19
N ASN A 174 -1.45 5.82 4.52
CA ASN A 174 -1.12 4.67 5.35
C ASN A 174 -2.13 3.51 5.18
N ASN A 175 -1.63 2.29 5.17
CA ASN A 175 -2.40 1.08 5.43
C ASN A 175 -1.92 0.50 6.78
N PRO A 176 -2.78 0.40 7.80
CA PRO A 176 -4.24 0.36 7.73
C PRO A 176 -5.00 1.66 7.95
N THR A 177 -4.35 2.74 8.40
CA THR A 177 -5.08 3.84 9.04
C THR A 177 -5.80 4.76 8.06
N GLY A 178 -5.33 4.81 6.82
CA GLY A 178 -5.80 5.74 5.81
C GLY A 178 -5.38 7.20 6.05
N ALA A 179 -4.60 7.47 7.10
CA ALA A 179 -4.00 8.77 7.36
C ALA A 179 -2.93 9.10 6.31
N VAL A 180 -2.70 10.39 6.06
CA VAL A 180 -1.78 10.90 5.04
C VAL A 180 -0.85 11.90 5.68
N TYR A 181 0.46 11.69 5.52
CA TYR A 181 1.45 12.67 5.95
C TYR A 181 1.32 13.97 5.14
N THR A 182 1.31 15.12 5.82
CA THR A 182 1.40 16.42 5.16
C THR A 182 2.80 16.66 4.60
N LYS A 183 2.95 17.68 3.75
CA LYS A 183 4.25 18.07 3.20
C LYS A 183 5.23 18.48 4.31
N GLU A 184 4.74 19.15 5.35
CA GLU A 184 5.51 19.60 6.50
C GLU A 184 5.98 18.42 7.34
N GLN A 185 5.11 17.43 7.56
CA GLN A 185 5.47 16.22 8.29
C GLN A 185 6.51 15.38 7.52
N LEU A 186 6.35 15.23 6.20
CA LEU A 186 7.35 14.55 5.37
C LEU A 186 8.67 15.33 5.34
N LYS A 187 8.64 16.67 5.42
CA LYS A 187 9.86 17.47 5.50
C LYS A 187 10.68 17.17 6.75
N LEU A 188 10.03 16.94 7.90
CA LEU A 188 10.72 16.52 9.12
C LEU A 188 11.44 15.18 8.94
N TRP A 189 10.81 14.21 8.28
CA TRP A 189 11.44 12.93 7.95
C TRP A 189 12.60 13.06 6.96
N VAL A 190 12.46 13.90 5.92
CA VAL A 190 13.52 14.17 4.95
C VAL A 190 14.73 14.83 5.64
N ASP A 191 14.50 15.81 6.50
CA ASP A 191 15.56 16.49 7.23
C ASP A 191 16.29 15.53 8.17
N TRP A 192 15.54 14.74 8.94
CA TRP A 192 16.09 13.69 9.80
C TRP A 192 16.92 12.68 9.00
N ALA A 193 16.41 12.21 7.85
CA ALA A 193 17.11 11.21 7.04
C ALA A 193 18.41 11.76 6.44
N ILE A 194 18.43 13.04 6.06
CA ILE A 194 19.66 13.69 5.59
C ILE A 194 20.65 13.87 6.75
N GLU A 195 20.18 14.30 7.93
CA GLU A 195 21.04 14.51 9.11
C GLU A 195 21.68 13.20 9.58
N LYS A 196 20.92 12.11 9.58
CA LYS A 196 21.35 10.78 10.04
C LYS A 196 22.02 9.93 8.97
N ASP A 197 22.15 10.44 7.75
CA ASP A 197 22.54 9.65 6.55
C ASP A 197 21.66 8.40 6.34
N ALA A 198 20.41 8.44 6.81
CA ALA A 198 19.45 7.34 6.73
C ALA A 198 18.69 7.34 5.39
N VAL A 199 18.01 6.23 5.07
CA VAL A 199 17.21 6.07 3.85
C VAL A 199 15.72 5.90 4.17
N ILE A 200 14.88 6.72 3.53
CA ILE A 200 13.43 6.60 3.56
C ILE A 200 12.99 5.63 2.47
N LEU A 201 12.25 4.60 2.87
CA LEU A 201 11.49 3.71 1.98
C LEU A 201 10.03 4.15 1.99
N PHE A 202 9.65 4.94 0.98
CA PHE A 202 8.34 5.58 0.90
C PHE A 202 7.37 4.78 0.03
N ASP A 203 6.36 4.16 0.63
CA ASP A 203 5.30 3.44 -0.06
C ASP A 203 4.13 4.39 -0.39
N SER A 204 4.00 4.73 -1.68
CA SER A 204 2.96 5.59 -2.24
C SER A 204 1.84 4.80 -2.95
N ALA A 205 1.65 3.51 -2.64
CA ALA A 205 0.68 2.64 -3.34
C ALA A 205 -0.76 3.15 -3.36
N TYR A 206 -1.15 4.05 -2.45
CA TYR A 206 -2.51 4.64 -2.38
C TYR A 206 -2.57 6.10 -2.81
N GLU A 207 -1.50 6.68 -3.35
CA GLU A 207 -1.43 8.12 -3.67
C GLU A 207 -2.56 8.62 -4.58
N ALA A 208 -3.03 7.77 -5.51
CA ALA A 208 -4.11 8.12 -6.43
C ALA A 208 -5.48 8.36 -5.75
N PHE A 209 -5.63 7.96 -4.48
CA PHE A 209 -6.82 8.22 -3.67
C PHE A 209 -6.82 9.58 -2.99
N ILE A 210 -5.69 10.29 -2.98
CA ILE A 210 -5.60 11.65 -2.43
C ILE A 210 -6.49 12.58 -3.27
N ARG A 211 -7.33 13.36 -2.59
CA ARG A 211 -8.22 14.37 -3.17
C ARG A 211 -7.90 15.78 -2.71
N ASP A 212 -7.24 15.91 -1.55
CA ASP A 212 -6.74 17.19 -1.07
C ASP A 212 -5.47 17.57 -1.85
N GLU A 213 -5.54 18.67 -2.62
CA GLU A 213 -4.43 19.17 -3.43
C GLU A 213 -3.25 19.70 -2.61
N ASN A 214 -3.44 19.94 -1.31
CA ASN A 214 -2.37 20.36 -0.40
C ASN A 214 -1.54 19.18 0.13
N LEU A 215 -2.01 17.95 -0.05
CA LEU A 215 -1.31 16.75 0.40
C LEU A 215 -0.36 16.22 -0.68
N PRO A 216 0.85 15.78 -0.30
CA PRO A 216 1.80 15.23 -1.25
C PRO A 216 1.35 13.84 -1.75
N THR A 217 1.46 13.64 -3.07
CA THR A 217 1.25 12.34 -3.73
C THR A 217 2.56 11.63 -4.09
N SER A 218 3.70 12.26 -3.77
CA SER A 218 5.04 11.69 -3.86
C SER A 218 5.95 12.34 -2.82
N ILE A 219 6.90 11.57 -2.28
CA ILE A 219 7.93 12.11 -1.37
C ILE A 219 8.81 13.16 -2.07
N TYR A 220 8.97 13.06 -3.40
CA TYR A 220 9.82 13.97 -4.17
C TYR A 220 9.19 15.36 -4.38
N GLN A 221 7.95 15.59 -3.94
CA GLN A 221 7.40 16.94 -3.80
C GLN A 221 7.99 17.70 -2.59
N VAL A 222 8.74 16.99 -1.74
CA VAL A 222 9.49 17.55 -0.60
C VAL A 222 10.94 17.82 -1.04
N PRO A 223 11.41 19.07 -0.93
CA PRO A 223 12.79 19.41 -1.28
C PRO A 223 13.82 18.59 -0.49
N GLY A 224 14.83 18.06 -1.19
CA GLY A 224 15.89 17.22 -0.60
C GLY A 224 15.61 15.72 -0.62
N ALA A 225 14.36 15.29 -0.81
CA ALA A 225 13.97 13.88 -0.75
C ALA A 225 14.77 12.97 -1.71
N LYS A 226 15.17 13.45 -2.88
CA LYS A 226 16.00 12.68 -3.83
C LYS A 226 17.34 12.19 -3.26
N LYS A 227 17.84 12.82 -2.19
CA LYS A 227 19.12 12.46 -1.55
C LYS A 227 18.98 11.39 -0.47
N CYS A 228 17.75 11.07 -0.06
CA CYS A 228 17.50 10.18 1.07
C CYS A 228 16.31 9.23 0.87
N ALA A 229 15.54 9.30 -0.22
CA ALA A 229 14.33 8.50 -0.38
C ALA A 229 14.35 7.59 -1.62
N ILE A 230 13.74 6.42 -1.45
CA ILE A 230 13.29 5.51 -2.50
C ILE A 230 11.76 5.45 -2.43
N GLU A 231 11.08 5.63 -3.56
CA GLU A 231 9.62 5.60 -3.62
C GLU A 231 9.11 4.34 -4.33
N PHE A 232 8.14 3.66 -3.72
CA PHE A 232 7.50 2.47 -4.24
C PHE A 232 6.06 2.76 -4.59
N CYS A 233 5.64 2.39 -5.79
CA CYS A 233 4.26 2.52 -6.23
C CYS A 233 3.71 1.19 -6.75
N SER A 234 2.38 1.08 -6.75
CA SER A 234 1.67 -0.10 -7.19
C SER A 234 0.47 0.29 -8.05
N LEU A 235 0.38 -0.28 -9.25
CA LEU A 235 -0.82 -0.13 -10.08
C LEU A 235 -1.97 -1.02 -9.58
N SER A 236 -1.74 -1.85 -8.57
CA SER A 236 -2.78 -2.70 -7.99
C SER A 236 -3.93 -1.91 -7.40
N LYS A 237 -3.65 -0.79 -6.72
CA LYS A 237 -4.68 0.03 -6.06
C LYS A 237 -5.10 1.22 -6.90
N THR A 238 -4.18 1.76 -7.68
CA THR A 238 -4.46 2.82 -8.65
C THR A 238 -5.33 2.31 -9.81
N ALA A 239 -4.93 1.24 -10.50
CA ALA A 239 -5.52 0.83 -11.78
C ALA A 239 -6.17 -0.57 -11.75
N GLY A 240 -6.25 -1.22 -10.58
CA GLY A 240 -6.85 -2.54 -10.41
C GLY A 240 -5.95 -3.72 -10.83
N PHE A 241 -4.63 -3.52 -10.93
CA PHE A 241 -3.67 -4.57 -11.31
C PHE A 241 -3.37 -5.54 -10.15
N THR A 242 -4.35 -5.89 -9.32
CA THR A 242 -4.15 -6.80 -8.18
C THR A 242 -3.78 -8.20 -8.65
N GLY A 243 -4.45 -8.72 -9.67
CA GLY A 243 -4.11 -9.96 -10.38
C GLY A 243 -3.14 -9.79 -11.56
N THR A 244 -3.11 -8.61 -12.20
CA THR A 244 -2.29 -8.34 -13.38
C THR A 244 -0.81 -8.11 -13.06
N ARG A 245 -0.51 -7.66 -11.83
CA ARG A 245 0.84 -7.49 -11.26
C ARG A 245 1.73 -6.52 -12.05
N CYS A 246 1.66 -5.23 -11.69
CA CYS A 246 2.60 -4.22 -12.16
C CYS A 246 2.72 -3.09 -11.13
N GLY A 247 3.92 -2.59 -10.95
CA GLY A 247 4.27 -1.41 -10.15
C GLY A 247 5.58 -0.84 -10.63
N TYR A 248 6.12 0.10 -9.87
CA TYR A 248 7.42 0.67 -10.15
C TYR A 248 8.05 1.20 -8.87
N THR A 249 9.39 1.23 -8.87
CA THR A 249 10.21 1.85 -7.84
C THR A 249 11.01 2.99 -8.46
N VAL A 250 11.03 4.14 -7.81
CA VAL A 250 11.87 5.27 -8.18
C VAL A 250 13.07 5.32 -7.24
N VAL A 251 14.26 5.07 -7.78
CA VAL A 251 15.54 5.15 -7.06
C VAL A 251 16.36 6.30 -7.66
N PRO A 252 16.45 7.46 -6.99
CA PRO A 252 17.11 8.63 -7.55
C PRO A 252 18.61 8.41 -7.80
N ASN A 253 19.15 9.07 -8.82
CA ASN A 253 20.59 9.07 -9.09
C ASN A 253 21.38 9.79 -7.98
N GLU A 254 20.76 10.78 -7.33
CA GLU A 254 21.31 11.55 -6.21
C GLU A 254 21.43 10.74 -4.91
N LEU A 255 20.81 9.55 -4.84
CA LEU A 255 20.83 8.71 -3.66
C LEU A 255 22.12 7.87 -3.60
N VAL A 256 23.08 8.38 -2.85
CA VAL A 256 24.42 7.80 -2.68
C VAL A 256 24.69 7.53 -1.19
N ARG A 257 25.22 6.35 -0.87
CA ARG A 257 25.72 5.97 0.46
C ARG A 257 27.10 5.36 0.29
N GLU A 258 28.05 5.75 1.15
CA GLU A 258 29.44 5.27 1.09
C GLU A 258 30.07 5.40 -0.32
N ASN A 259 29.86 6.55 -0.98
CA ASN A 259 30.28 6.80 -2.37
C ASN A 259 29.70 5.81 -3.42
N THR A 260 28.66 5.06 -3.06
CA THR A 260 28.00 4.07 -3.90
C THR A 260 26.57 4.51 -4.22
N SER A 261 26.20 4.47 -5.50
CA SER A 261 24.85 4.79 -5.95
C SER A 261 23.90 3.63 -5.65
N LEU A 262 22.84 3.88 -4.86
CA LEU A 262 21.82 2.87 -4.58
C LEU A 262 21.03 2.51 -5.83
N ASN A 263 20.87 3.43 -6.78
CA ASN A 263 20.28 3.15 -8.10
C ASN A 263 21.05 2.03 -8.83
N LYS A 264 22.39 2.10 -8.85
CA LYS A 264 23.23 1.07 -9.50
C LYS A 264 23.15 -0.28 -8.79
N LEU A 265 23.10 -0.28 -7.45
CA LEU A 265 22.91 -1.52 -6.68
C LEU A 265 21.54 -2.15 -6.99
N TRP A 266 20.49 -1.33 -7.04
CA TRP A 266 19.15 -1.81 -7.37
C TRP A 266 19.06 -2.34 -8.80
N LEU A 267 19.68 -1.66 -9.77
CA LEU A 267 19.80 -2.16 -11.14
C LEU A 267 20.50 -3.51 -11.19
N ARG A 268 21.63 -3.66 -10.49
CA ARG A 268 22.36 -4.93 -10.46
C ARG A 268 21.55 -6.04 -9.82
N ARG A 269 20.77 -5.72 -8.79
CA ARG A 269 19.85 -6.66 -8.15
C ARG A 269 18.77 -7.11 -9.13
N GLN A 270 18.10 -6.16 -9.80
CA GLN A 270 17.02 -6.48 -10.74
C GLN A 270 17.52 -7.34 -11.90
N SER A 271 18.66 -6.99 -12.49
CA SER A 271 19.25 -7.77 -13.60
C SER A 271 19.71 -9.17 -13.22
N THR A 272 19.88 -9.46 -11.92
CA THR A 272 20.34 -10.76 -11.44
C THR A 272 19.20 -11.64 -10.92
N LYS A 273 18.20 -11.03 -10.25
CA LYS A 273 17.12 -11.75 -9.54
C LYS A 273 15.74 -11.57 -10.16
N PHE A 274 15.61 -10.82 -11.25
CA PHE A 274 14.32 -10.54 -11.89
C PHE A 274 14.43 -10.53 -13.43
N ASN A 275 13.43 -11.10 -14.10
CA ASN A 275 13.40 -11.18 -15.57
C ASN A 275 12.49 -10.12 -16.24
N GLY A 276 12.00 -9.15 -15.45
CA GLY A 276 11.11 -8.11 -15.95
C GLY A 276 9.63 -8.49 -15.95
N VAL A 277 8.78 -7.47 -16.00
CA VAL A 277 7.32 -7.61 -16.14
C VAL A 277 6.97 -7.98 -17.59
N PRO A 278 6.00 -8.88 -17.84
CA PRO A 278 5.62 -9.25 -19.21
C PRO A 278 5.26 -8.06 -20.10
N TYR A 279 5.66 -8.10 -21.37
CA TYR A 279 5.43 -7.03 -22.35
C TYR A 279 3.96 -6.58 -22.41
N ILE A 280 3.02 -7.54 -22.48
CA ILE A 280 1.58 -7.28 -22.54
C ILE A 280 1.10 -6.48 -21.32
N VAL A 281 1.61 -6.83 -20.14
CA VAL A 281 1.28 -6.14 -18.88
C VAL A 281 1.86 -4.74 -18.88
N GLN A 282 3.10 -4.55 -19.34
CA GLN A 282 3.71 -3.22 -19.42
C GLN A 282 2.97 -2.31 -20.41
N ARG A 283 2.45 -2.83 -21.53
CA ARG A 283 1.61 -2.04 -22.45
C ARG A 283 0.25 -1.65 -21.85
N GLY A 284 -0.34 -2.55 -21.06
CA GLY A 284 -1.50 -2.19 -20.23
C GLY A 284 -1.18 -1.09 -19.20
N ALA A 285 -0.03 -1.19 -18.55
CA ALA A 285 0.45 -0.20 -17.57
C ALA A 285 0.80 1.14 -18.22
N GLU A 286 1.30 1.18 -19.46
CA GLU A 286 1.52 2.42 -20.22
C GLU A 286 0.19 3.16 -20.41
N ALA A 287 -0.86 2.41 -20.79
CA ALA A 287 -2.19 2.98 -21.01
C ALA A 287 -2.79 3.61 -19.75
N VAL A 288 -2.39 3.18 -18.54
CA VAL A 288 -2.81 3.80 -17.26
C VAL A 288 -2.49 5.29 -17.23
N PHE A 289 -1.34 5.69 -17.78
CA PHE A 289 -0.84 7.07 -17.69
C PHE A 289 -1.29 7.95 -18.87
N THR A 290 -2.06 7.41 -19.81
CA THR A 290 -2.69 8.19 -20.89
C THR A 290 -3.88 8.98 -20.35
N GLU A 291 -4.29 10.06 -21.03
CA GLU A 291 -5.47 10.84 -20.61
C GLU A 291 -6.75 9.98 -20.48
N PRO A 292 -7.11 9.10 -21.44
CA PRO A 292 -8.26 8.22 -21.27
C PRO A 292 -8.11 7.25 -20.09
N GLY A 293 -6.92 6.67 -19.91
CA GLY A 293 -6.64 5.76 -18.81
C GLY A 293 -6.80 6.43 -17.45
N LEU A 294 -6.15 7.58 -17.25
CA LEU A 294 -6.25 8.36 -16.02
C LEU A 294 -7.69 8.79 -15.73
N SER A 295 -8.44 9.23 -16.74
CA SER A 295 -9.84 9.63 -16.58
C SER A 295 -10.72 8.46 -16.11
N GLN A 296 -10.66 7.32 -16.80
CA GLN A 296 -11.46 6.12 -16.44
C GLN A 296 -11.08 5.56 -15.06
N ILE A 297 -9.79 5.62 -14.72
CA ILE A 297 -9.29 5.20 -13.42
C ILE A 297 -9.77 6.14 -12.31
N ARG A 298 -9.77 7.46 -12.54
CA ARG A 298 -10.31 8.43 -11.58
C ARG A 298 -11.79 8.18 -11.27
N GLU A 299 -12.59 7.78 -12.26
CA GLU A 299 -13.98 7.36 -12.04
C GLU A 299 -14.07 6.13 -11.12
N SER A 300 -13.23 5.12 -11.37
CA SER A 300 -13.15 3.91 -10.53
C SER A 300 -12.72 4.24 -9.10
N ILE A 301 -11.76 5.13 -8.92
CA ILE A 301 -11.32 5.59 -7.59
C ILE A 301 -12.44 6.39 -6.91
N SER A 302 -13.14 7.26 -7.63
CA SER A 302 -14.27 8.02 -7.09
C SER A 302 -15.43 7.12 -6.65
N TYR A 303 -15.66 5.99 -7.33
CA TYR A 303 -16.60 4.97 -6.87
C TYR A 303 -16.22 4.43 -5.48
N TYR A 304 -14.94 4.08 -5.28
CA TYR A 304 -14.48 3.59 -3.97
C TYR A 304 -14.47 4.69 -2.90
N LEU A 305 -14.11 5.94 -3.24
CA LEU A 305 -14.20 7.05 -2.29
C LEU A 305 -15.65 7.37 -1.90
N ASN A 306 -16.61 7.17 -2.81
CA ASN A 306 -18.03 7.25 -2.45
C ASN A 306 -18.43 6.15 -1.46
N ASN A 307 -17.92 4.92 -1.62
CA ASN A 307 -18.11 3.88 -0.60
C ASN A 307 -17.47 4.26 0.74
N ALA A 308 -16.27 4.85 0.71
CA ALA A 308 -15.59 5.32 1.92
C ALA A 308 -16.41 6.41 2.63
N LYS A 309 -17.01 7.33 1.86
CA LYS A 309 -17.94 8.34 2.37
C LYS A 309 -19.14 7.70 3.09
N ILE A 310 -19.79 6.70 2.48
CA ILE A 310 -20.91 5.97 3.10
C ILE A 310 -20.50 5.34 4.43
N ILE A 311 -19.31 4.72 4.49
CA ILE A 311 -18.79 4.11 5.72
C ILE A 311 -18.52 5.17 6.78
N THR A 312 -17.81 6.24 6.44
CA THR A 312 -17.43 7.31 7.37
C THR A 312 -18.64 8.10 7.90
N GLU A 313 -19.65 8.35 7.06
CA GLU A 313 -20.94 8.94 7.51
C GLU A 313 -21.63 8.04 8.54
N THR A 314 -21.63 6.73 8.31
CA THR A 314 -22.17 5.75 9.28
C THR A 314 -21.38 5.75 10.59
N MET A 315 -20.05 5.86 10.55
CA MET A 315 -19.25 5.95 11.77
C MET A 315 -19.57 7.23 12.57
N LYS A 316 -19.79 8.36 11.89
CA LYS A 316 -20.23 9.61 12.53
C LYS A 316 -21.61 9.46 13.18
N GLU A 317 -22.56 8.86 12.47
CA GLU A 317 -23.92 8.59 13.00
C GLU A 317 -23.88 7.73 14.27
N LEU A 318 -22.98 6.75 14.32
CA LEU A 318 -22.83 5.83 15.46
C LEU A 318 -21.95 6.41 16.59
N GLY A 319 -21.38 7.60 16.43
CA GLY A 319 -20.44 8.18 17.41
C GLY A 319 -19.13 7.39 17.56
N ILE A 320 -18.76 6.61 16.55
CA ILE A 320 -17.52 5.82 16.55
C ILE A 320 -16.38 6.70 16.01
N TRP A 321 -15.31 6.84 16.79
CA TRP A 321 -14.10 7.54 16.33
C TRP A 321 -13.44 6.80 15.17
N PHE A 322 -12.96 7.52 14.17
CA PHE A 322 -12.20 6.96 13.06
C PHE A 322 -11.24 7.99 12.43
N THR A 323 -10.26 7.48 11.68
CA THR A 323 -9.44 8.22 10.71
C THR A 323 -9.43 7.49 9.35
N GLY A 324 -8.93 8.17 8.31
CA GLY A 324 -8.96 7.68 6.92
C GLY A 324 -10.30 7.90 6.20
N GLY A 325 -10.46 7.27 5.04
CA GLY A 325 -11.68 7.33 4.23
C GLY A 325 -11.87 8.56 3.33
N THR A 326 -11.08 9.63 3.53
CA THR A 326 -11.12 10.83 2.66
C THR A 326 -10.10 10.77 1.53
N ASN A 327 -8.85 10.45 1.85
CA ASN A 327 -7.72 10.39 0.92
C ASN A 327 -7.18 8.96 0.76
N SER A 328 -7.95 7.97 1.22
CA SER A 328 -7.58 6.55 1.26
C SER A 328 -8.84 5.69 1.17
N PRO A 329 -8.77 4.49 0.59
CA PRO A 329 -9.88 3.54 0.59
C PRO A 329 -10.04 2.82 1.94
N TYR A 330 -9.23 3.13 2.95
CA TYR A 330 -9.32 2.51 4.27
C TYR A 330 -9.91 3.44 5.31
N ILE A 331 -10.76 2.87 6.15
CA ILE A 331 -11.38 3.52 7.30
C ILE A 331 -10.89 2.76 8.53
N TRP A 332 -10.23 3.47 9.42
CA TRP A 332 -9.66 2.94 10.63
C TRP A 332 -10.43 3.45 11.83
N LEU A 333 -11.16 2.56 12.47
CA LEU A 333 -12.15 2.90 13.48
C LEU A 333 -11.81 2.26 14.82
N LYS A 334 -12.15 2.96 15.91
CA LYS A 334 -11.97 2.48 17.27
C LYS A 334 -13.05 1.45 17.60
N CYS A 335 -12.66 0.30 18.13
CA CYS A 335 -13.60 -0.72 18.57
C CYS A 335 -14.48 -0.14 19.71
N PRO A 336 -15.82 -0.21 19.61
CA PRO A 336 -16.71 0.29 20.66
C PRO A 336 -16.55 -0.47 21.98
N GLU A 337 -16.99 0.13 23.08
CA GLU A 337 -17.02 -0.48 24.42
C GLU A 337 -15.66 -1.04 24.90
N LYS A 338 -14.53 -0.55 24.34
CA LYS A 338 -13.17 -1.05 24.61
C LYS A 338 -12.98 -2.53 24.23
N MET A 339 -13.78 -3.06 23.31
CA MET A 339 -13.56 -4.39 22.75
C MET A 339 -12.16 -4.48 22.12
N SER A 340 -11.54 -5.65 22.24
CA SER A 340 -10.37 -5.99 21.44
C SER A 340 -10.71 -6.05 19.95
N SER A 341 -9.68 -5.94 19.10
CA SER A 341 -9.81 -6.05 17.65
C SER A 341 -10.48 -7.37 17.21
N TRP A 342 -10.18 -8.47 17.90
CA TRP A 342 -10.76 -9.79 17.59
C TRP A 342 -12.16 -9.99 18.15
N GLU A 343 -12.47 -9.46 19.33
CA GLU A 343 -13.84 -9.47 19.85
C GLU A 343 -14.78 -8.70 18.91
N PHE A 344 -14.33 -7.54 18.42
CA PHE A 344 -15.12 -6.76 17.46
C PHE A 344 -15.27 -7.47 16.10
N PHE A 345 -14.23 -8.15 15.63
CA PHE A 345 -14.32 -9.01 14.44
C PHE A 345 -15.37 -10.10 14.61
N ASP A 346 -15.31 -10.85 15.71
CA ASP A 346 -16.23 -11.95 15.97
C ASP A 346 -17.67 -11.44 16.15
N LEU A 347 -17.86 -10.27 16.76
CA LEU A 347 -19.17 -9.61 16.84
C LEU A 347 -19.74 -9.30 15.45
N LEU A 348 -18.96 -8.60 14.60
CA LEU A 348 -19.38 -8.21 13.26
C LEU A 348 -19.69 -9.42 12.37
N LEU A 349 -18.85 -10.46 12.41
CA LEU A 349 -19.05 -11.67 11.63
C LEU A 349 -20.30 -12.43 12.09
N ASN A 350 -20.41 -12.69 13.40
CA ASN A 350 -21.45 -13.58 13.91
C ASN A 350 -22.84 -12.94 13.98
N LYS A 351 -22.92 -11.66 14.33
CA LYS A 351 -24.22 -10.96 14.47
C LYS A 351 -24.64 -10.21 13.21
N TYR A 352 -23.69 -9.67 12.45
CA TYR A 352 -23.97 -8.75 11.34
C TYR A 352 -23.49 -9.27 9.98
N ASN A 353 -22.81 -10.42 9.93
CA ASN A 353 -22.28 -11.02 8.71
C ASN A 353 -21.36 -10.06 7.93
N ILE A 354 -20.61 -9.23 8.65
CA ILE A 354 -19.64 -8.30 8.09
C ILE A 354 -18.24 -8.79 8.44
N VAL A 355 -17.36 -8.80 7.44
CA VAL A 355 -15.94 -9.11 7.62
C VAL A 355 -15.16 -7.83 7.40
N GLY A 356 -14.40 -7.41 8.40
CA GLY A 356 -13.32 -6.42 8.24
C GLY A 356 -11.98 -7.02 8.65
N THR A 357 -11.05 -6.18 9.08
CA THR A 357 -9.72 -6.65 9.53
C THR A 357 -9.46 -6.19 10.97
N PRO A 358 -9.23 -7.12 11.92
CA PRO A 358 -8.77 -6.79 13.27
C PRO A 358 -7.51 -5.93 13.22
N GLY A 359 -7.50 -4.81 13.93
CA GLY A 359 -6.40 -3.86 13.90
C GLY A 359 -5.08 -4.42 14.44
N VAL A 360 -5.13 -5.25 15.48
CA VAL A 360 -3.94 -5.92 16.07
C VAL A 360 -3.09 -6.70 15.06
N GLY A 361 -3.67 -7.12 13.93
CA GLY A 361 -2.93 -7.77 12.86
C GLY A 361 -1.96 -6.88 12.09
N PHE A 362 -2.02 -5.56 12.28
CA PHE A 362 -1.11 -4.58 11.69
C PHE A 362 -0.03 -4.12 12.67
N GLY A 363 0.02 -4.71 13.87
CA GLY A 363 0.93 -4.35 14.95
C GLY A 363 0.21 -4.10 16.27
N LYS A 364 0.98 -3.94 17.35
CA LYS A 364 0.44 -3.88 18.72
C LYS A 364 -0.38 -2.62 18.94
N GLN A 365 -0.03 -1.52 18.30
CA GLN A 365 -0.80 -0.27 18.37
C GLN A 365 -2.10 -0.33 17.57
N GLY A 366 -2.33 -1.42 16.83
CA GLY A 366 -3.62 -1.69 16.20
C GLY A 366 -4.65 -2.35 17.13
N GLU A 367 -4.27 -2.78 18.33
CA GLU A 367 -5.21 -3.37 19.29
C GLU A 367 -6.28 -2.37 19.72
N GLY A 368 -7.53 -2.82 19.83
CA GLY A 368 -8.69 -1.94 20.07
C GLY A 368 -9.11 -1.11 18.85
N PHE A 369 -8.53 -1.34 17.67
CA PHE A 369 -8.94 -0.75 16.41
C PHE A 369 -9.34 -1.80 15.38
N PHE A 370 -9.98 -1.35 14.30
CA PHE A 370 -10.49 -2.18 13.22
C PHE A 370 -10.42 -1.46 11.88
N ARG A 371 -10.10 -2.19 10.81
CA ARG A 371 -10.08 -1.64 9.44
C ARG A 371 -11.26 -2.13 8.63
N LEU A 372 -11.97 -1.20 8.01
CA LEU A 372 -12.87 -1.45 6.89
C LEU A 372 -12.25 -0.93 5.60
N THR A 373 -12.40 -1.68 4.51
CA THR A 373 -12.05 -1.22 3.16
C THR A 373 -13.28 -0.73 2.41
N ALA A 374 -13.11 0.32 1.60
CA ALA A 374 -14.10 0.83 0.67
C ALA A 374 -14.12 0.07 -0.67
N PHE A 375 -13.19 -0.87 -0.85
CA PHE A 375 -13.21 -1.82 -1.97
C PHE A 375 -14.33 -2.84 -1.80
N GLY A 376 -15.49 -2.53 -2.37
CA GLY A 376 -16.68 -3.35 -2.33
C GLY A 376 -17.70 -2.84 -3.33
N ASN A 377 -18.68 -3.68 -3.64
CA ASN A 377 -19.86 -3.21 -4.36
C ASN A 377 -20.66 -2.25 -3.45
N THR A 378 -21.06 -1.08 -3.95
CA THR A 378 -21.76 -0.04 -3.19
C THR A 378 -23.02 -0.55 -2.48
N ASP A 379 -23.79 -1.45 -3.08
CA ASP A 379 -25.00 -1.99 -2.45
C ASP A 379 -24.62 -2.87 -1.24
N ASN A 380 -23.54 -3.64 -1.35
CA ASN A 380 -23.00 -4.40 -0.22
C ASN A 380 -22.45 -3.47 0.87
N VAL A 381 -21.80 -2.36 0.50
CA VAL A 381 -21.34 -1.36 1.47
C VAL A 381 -22.53 -0.76 2.23
N LYS A 382 -23.59 -0.34 1.52
CA LYS A 382 -24.82 0.18 2.14
C LYS A 382 -25.47 -0.85 3.06
N LYS A 383 -25.67 -2.09 2.58
CA LYS A 383 -26.20 -3.19 3.40
C LYS A 383 -25.37 -3.43 4.66
N ALA A 384 -24.04 -3.42 4.56
CA ALA A 384 -23.17 -3.59 5.72
C ALA A 384 -23.36 -2.43 6.72
N MET A 385 -23.42 -1.20 6.23
CA MET A 385 -23.66 -0.04 7.09
C MET A 385 -25.05 -0.06 7.74
N ASP A 386 -26.08 -0.49 7.02
CA ASP A 386 -27.43 -0.68 7.58
C ASP A 386 -27.46 -1.75 8.68
N ARG A 387 -26.73 -2.86 8.49
CA ARG A 387 -26.55 -3.87 9.55
C ARG A 387 -25.79 -3.29 10.75
N MET A 388 -24.79 -2.44 10.52
CA MET A 388 -24.09 -1.76 11.62
C MET A 388 -24.99 -0.76 12.37
N ARG A 389 -25.91 -0.07 11.69
CA ARG A 389 -26.90 0.81 12.35
C ARG A 389 -27.84 0.08 13.30
N GLN A 390 -28.13 -1.19 13.02
CA GLN A 390 -28.95 -2.04 13.88
C GLN A 390 -28.20 -2.53 15.11
N THR A 391 -26.89 -2.28 15.18
CA THR A 391 -26.12 -2.69 16.34
C THR A 391 -26.52 -1.88 17.57
N SER A 392 -26.48 -2.52 18.74
CA SER A 392 -26.53 -1.81 20.01
C SER A 392 -25.20 -1.09 20.33
N LEU A 393 -24.32 -0.87 19.34
CA LEU A 393 -23.02 -0.20 19.54
C LEU A 393 -23.16 1.30 19.88
N VAL A 394 -24.41 1.80 19.98
CA VAL A 394 -24.74 3.17 20.33
C VAL A 394 -24.83 3.32 21.85
N MET A 395 -24.02 4.23 22.42
CA MET A 395 -24.22 4.77 23.77
C MET A 395 -25.23 5.93 23.70
N PRO A 396 -26.08 6.13 24.73
CA PRO A 396 -26.95 7.30 24.82
C PRO A 396 -26.12 8.58 24.86
N SER A 397 -26.66 9.60 24.18
CA SER A 397 -26.18 10.99 24.09
C SER A 397 -25.65 11.57 25.40
#